data_AF-A0AAV0GF52-F1
#
_entry.id   AF-A0AAV0GF52-F1
#
_cell.length_a   1.000
_cell.length_b   1.000
_cell.length_c   1.000
_cell.angle_alpha   90.00
_cell.angle_beta   90.00
_cell.angle_gamma   90.00
#
_symmetry.space_group_name_H-M   'P 1'
#
loop_
_entity.id
_entity.type
_entity.pdbx_description
1 polymer ?
#
loop_
_entity_poly.entity_id
_entity_poly.type
_entity_poly.pdbx_seq_one_letter_code
_entity_poly.pdbx_strand_id
1 'polypeptide(L)'
;MTLLVKPHYYDFYTRGLMPLKHYWPIRDDDKCRSIKHAVEWGNTHPTQAQQIGKEASKYIQEELKMEYVYDYMFHLLNEYAKLLKYKPTKPQDAVELCSERMACGSKGLEKEFMFESLTKGPSLTPPCTILPPFDPVTLHTIVEARENATKRVESWEDLYWQH
;
A
#
# COMPACT_ATOMS: atom_id res chain seq x y z
N MET A 1 3.79 -13.93 11.19
CA MET A 1 3.79 -12.48 11.47
C MET A 1 4.49 -11.75 10.34
N THR A 2 3.94 -10.63 9.88
CA THR A 2 4.56 -9.78 8.85
C THR A 2 5.48 -8.75 9.53
N LEU A 3 6.71 -8.62 9.05
CA LEU A 3 7.66 -7.60 9.53
C LEU A 3 7.75 -6.47 8.50
N LEU A 4 7.77 -5.22 8.96
CA LEU A 4 7.97 -4.06 8.09
C LEU A 4 9.05 -3.16 8.67
N VAL A 5 10.18 -3.05 7.96
CA VAL A 5 11.23 -2.06 8.25
C VAL A 5 10.67 -0.67 8.01
N LYS A 6 10.90 0.25 8.95
CA LYS A 6 10.47 1.65 8.86
C LYS A 6 10.82 2.20 7.47
N PRO A 7 9.80 2.47 6.63
CA PRO A 7 10.05 2.79 5.23
C PRO A 7 10.51 4.24 5.08
N HIS A 8 11.46 4.47 4.18
CA HIS A 8 11.82 5.82 3.69
C HIS A 8 10.90 6.28 2.57
N TYR A 9 10.37 5.33 1.80
CA TYR A 9 9.51 5.54 0.64
C TYR A 9 8.16 4.87 0.85
N TYR A 10 7.09 5.56 0.45
CA TYR A 10 5.72 5.09 0.67
C TYR A 10 5.03 4.84 -0.67
N ASP A 11 4.47 3.65 -0.80
CA ASP A 11 3.55 3.33 -1.89
C ASP A 11 2.13 3.78 -1.52
N PHE A 12 1.21 3.82 -2.49
CA PHE A 12 -0.14 4.36 -2.30
C PHE A 12 -0.93 3.66 -1.18
N TYR A 13 -0.74 2.36 -0.97
CA TYR A 13 -1.47 1.57 0.04
C TYR A 13 -0.75 1.48 1.40
N THR A 14 0.56 1.73 1.45
CA THR A 14 1.36 1.57 2.69
C THR A 14 0.84 2.45 3.83
N ARG A 15 0.25 3.60 3.49
CA ARG A 15 -0.40 4.53 4.44
C ARG A 15 -1.67 3.97 5.08
N GLY A 16 -2.27 2.91 4.54
CA GLY A 16 -3.38 2.19 5.17
C GLY A 16 -2.94 1.12 6.16
N LEU A 17 -1.64 0.79 6.21
CA LEU A 17 -1.12 -0.21 7.15
C LEU A 17 -0.95 0.38 8.56
N MET A 18 -1.25 -0.43 9.58
CA MET A 18 -1.17 -0.05 11.00
C MET A 18 -0.23 -0.98 11.77
N PRO A 19 0.75 -0.45 12.52
CA PRO A 19 1.63 -1.25 13.38
C PRO A 19 0.82 -2.08 14.38
N LEU A 20 1.29 -3.27 14.71
CA LEU A 20 0.69 -4.25 15.61
C LEU A 20 -0.70 -4.78 15.20
N LYS A 21 -1.29 -4.24 14.12
CA LYS A 21 -2.49 -4.80 13.46
C LYS A 21 -2.09 -5.55 12.20
N HIS A 22 -1.46 -4.86 11.25
CA HIS A 22 -1.10 -5.45 9.94
C HIS A 22 0.38 -5.87 9.86
N TYR A 23 1.25 -5.34 10.73
CA TYR A 23 2.67 -5.69 10.72
C TYR A 23 3.33 -5.40 12.08
N TRP A 24 4.49 -6.01 12.30
CA TRP A 24 5.40 -5.64 13.37
C TRP A 24 6.44 -4.63 12.86
N PRO A 25 6.54 -3.42 13.44
CA PRO A 25 7.49 -2.40 13.00
C PRO A 25 8.92 -2.81 13.34
N ILE A 26 9.84 -2.63 12.40
CA ILE A 26 11.28 -2.88 12.56
C ILE A 26 12.03 -1.56 12.39
N ARG A 27 12.96 -1.30 13.32
CA ARG A 27 13.82 -0.11 13.30
C ARG A 27 14.72 -0.12 12.07
N ASP A 28 14.86 1.04 11.42
CA ASP A 28 15.75 1.17 10.27
C ASP A 28 17.22 1.40 10.68
N ASP A 29 17.46 2.05 11.82
CA ASP A 29 18.78 2.30 12.38
C ASP A 29 19.42 1.04 13.00
N ASP A 30 18.62 0.06 13.42
CA ASP A 30 19.11 -1.15 14.11
C ASP A 30 18.34 -2.43 13.73
N LYS A 31 18.34 -2.72 12.43
CA LYS A 31 17.52 -3.78 11.83
C LYS A 31 17.77 -5.16 12.46
N CYS A 32 19.03 -5.55 12.68
CA CYS A 32 19.34 -6.90 13.14
C CYS A 32 18.83 -7.18 14.55
N ARG A 33 19.04 -6.24 15.50
CA ARG A 33 18.53 -6.38 16.86
C ARG A 33 17.02 -6.30 16.91
N SER A 34 16.43 -5.40 16.13
CA SER A 34 14.98 -5.25 16.04
C SER A 34 14.28 -6.49 15.45
N ILE A 35 14.85 -7.09 14.40
CA ILE A 35 14.34 -8.35 13.83
C ILE A 35 14.47 -9.50 14.83
N LYS A 36 15.60 -9.62 15.52
CA LYS A 36 15.79 -10.68 16.53
C LYS A 36 14.75 -10.57 17.64
N HIS A 37 14.56 -9.38 18.21
CA HIS A 37 13.53 -9.13 19.21
C HIS A 37 12.12 -9.48 18.69
N ALA A 38 11.77 -9.05 17.47
CA ALA A 38 10.48 -9.37 16.86
C ALA A 38 10.24 -10.88 16.70
N VAL A 39 11.25 -11.63 16.25
CA VAL A 39 11.16 -13.09 16.08
C VAL A 39 10.99 -13.79 17.42
N GLU A 40 11.79 -13.42 18.43
CA GLU A 40 11.68 -14.01 19.77
C GLU A 40 10.34 -13.69 20.43
N TRP A 41 9.88 -12.43 20.35
CA TRP A 41 8.55 -12.05 20.80
C TRP A 41 7.46 -12.86 20.10
N GLY A 42 7.57 -13.06 18.78
CA GLY A 42 6.62 -13.85 18.00
C GLY A 42 6.60 -15.32 18.40
N ASN A 43 7.75 -15.89 18.75
CA ASN A 43 7.86 -17.28 19.23
C ASN A 43 7.20 -17.47 20.61
N THR A 44 7.26 -16.46 21.50
CA THR A 44 6.58 -16.51 22.80
C THR A 44 5.11 -16.10 22.75
N HIS A 45 4.66 -15.45 21.67
CA HIS A 45 3.28 -14.96 21.45
C HIS A 45 2.67 -15.49 20.14
N PRO A 46 2.58 -16.83 19.96
CA PRO A 46 2.20 -17.42 18.68
C PRO A 46 0.81 -16.99 18.20
N THR A 47 -0.16 -16.86 19.12
CA THR A 47 -1.54 -16.45 18.78
C THR A 47 -1.57 -15.01 18.25
N GLN A 48 -0.90 -14.08 18.93
CA GLN A 48 -0.83 -12.68 18.50
C GLN A 48 -0.06 -12.53 17.20
N ALA A 49 1.08 -13.22 17.07
CA ALA A 49 1.89 -13.26 15.86
C ALA A 49 1.11 -13.82 14.65
N GLN A 50 0.24 -14.81 14.87
CA GLN A 50 -0.67 -15.34 13.85
C GLN A 50 -1.76 -14.32 13.50
N GLN A 51 -2.35 -13.64 14.49
CA GLN A 51 -3.38 -12.63 14.25
C GLN A 51 -2.85 -11.49 13.39
N ILE A 52 -1.65 -10.96 13.68
CA ILE A 52 -1.01 -9.92 12.85
C ILE A 52 -0.85 -10.41 11.40
N GLY A 53 -0.39 -11.65 11.22
CA GLY A 53 -0.25 -12.25 9.88
C GLY A 53 -1.59 -12.35 9.14
N LYS A 54 -2.65 -12.79 9.82
CA LYS A 54 -3.99 -12.92 9.25
C LYS A 54 -4.57 -11.56 8.85
N GLU A 55 -4.47 -10.55 9.72
CA GLU A 55 -4.94 -9.20 9.43
C GLU A 55 -4.16 -8.57 8.26
N ALA A 56 -2.85 -8.82 8.15
CA ALA A 56 -2.05 -8.40 7.01
C ALA A 56 -2.53 -9.02 5.70
N SER A 57 -2.69 -10.35 5.67
CA SER A 57 -3.16 -11.07 4.49
C SER A 57 -4.57 -10.64 4.10
N LYS A 58 -5.46 -10.46 5.09
CA LYS A 58 -6.82 -9.97 4.89
C LYS A 58 -6.81 -8.59 4.25
N TYR A 59 -6.02 -7.66 4.77
CA TYR A 59 -5.90 -6.31 4.20
C TYR A 59 -5.48 -6.36 2.73
N ILE A 60 -4.46 -7.14 2.36
CA ILE A 60 -4.03 -7.24 0.96
C ILE A 60 -5.10 -7.88 0.07
N GLN A 61 -5.76 -8.93 0.55
CA GLN A 61 -6.80 -9.64 -0.22
C GLN A 61 -8.08 -8.82 -0.40
N GLU A 62 -8.45 -8.02 0.59
CA GLU A 62 -9.72 -7.30 0.61
C GLU A 62 -9.58 -5.86 0.15
N GLU A 63 -8.53 -5.14 0.58
CA GLU A 63 -8.35 -3.70 0.37
C GLU A 63 -7.38 -3.36 -0.77
N LEU A 64 -6.59 -4.32 -1.26
CA LEU A 64 -5.65 -4.13 -2.38
C LEU A 64 -6.02 -4.97 -3.61
N LYS A 65 -7.33 -5.11 -3.87
CA LYS A 65 -7.83 -5.74 -5.09
C LYS A 65 -7.57 -4.86 -6.32
N MET A 66 -7.40 -5.49 -7.49
CA MET A 66 -7.17 -4.77 -8.74
C MET A 66 -8.28 -3.76 -9.07
N GLU A 67 -9.54 -4.05 -8.69
CA GLU A 67 -10.65 -3.09 -8.81
C GLU A 67 -10.37 -1.77 -8.07
N TYR A 68 -9.88 -1.86 -6.82
CA TYR A 68 -9.55 -0.68 -6.02
C TYR A 68 -8.27 0.02 -6.48
N VAL A 69 -7.31 -0.73 -7.05
CA VAL A 69 -6.12 -0.12 -7.67
C VAL A 69 -6.52 0.73 -8.87
N TYR A 70 -7.36 0.22 -9.77
CA TYR A 70 -7.83 0.99 -10.93
C TYR A 70 -8.72 2.16 -10.53
N ASP A 71 -9.60 1.99 -9.54
CA ASP A 71 -10.42 3.09 -9.01
C ASP A 71 -9.55 4.19 -8.39
N TYR A 72 -8.50 3.83 -7.64
CA TYR A 72 -7.55 4.78 -7.08
C TYR A 72 -6.79 5.55 -8.18
N MET A 73 -6.30 4.85 -9.21
CA MET A 73 -5.61 5.48 -10.35
C MET A 73 -6.52 6.46 -11.08
N PHE A 74 -7.76 6.05 -11.37
CA PHE A 74 -8.74 6.89 -12.04
C PHE A 74 -9.06 8.15 -11.22
N HIS A 75 -9.31 7.98 -9.92
CA HIS A 75 -9.57 9.09 -9.02
C HIS A 75 -8.40 10.07 -8.94
N LEU A 76 -7.18 9.58 -8.80
CA LEU A 76 -5.99 10.43 -8.76
C LEU A 76 -5.86 11.29 -10.02
N LEU A 77 -6.01 10.69 -11.20
CA LEU A 77 -5.95 11.39 -12.48
C LEU A 77 -7.08 12.40 -12.63
N ASN A 78 -8.29 12.04 -12.19
CA ASN A 78 -9.47 12.90 -12.24
C ASN A 78 -9.34 14.12 -11.33
N GLU A 79 -8.92 13.94 -10.07
CA GLU A 79 -8.70 15.06 -9.15
C GLU A 79 -7.52 15.94 -9.59
N TYR A 80 -6.44 15.33 -10.11
CA TYR A 80 -5.31 16.09 -10.66
C TYR A 80 -5.73 16.94 -11.87
N ALA A 81 -6.56 16.41 -12.77
CA ALA A 81 -7.03 17.13 -13.95
C ALA A 81 -7.82 18.41 -13.58
N LYS A 82 -8.53 18.42 -12.44
CA LYS A 82 -9.24 19.61 -11.93
C LYS A 82 -8.29 20.76 -11.53
N LEU A 83 -7.03 20.45 -11.24
CA LEU A 83 -6.02 21.45 -10.86
C LEU A 83 -5.39 22.14 -12.08
N LEU A 84 -5.63 21.65 -13.29
CA LEU A 84 -5.06 22.21 -14.51
C LEU A 84 -5.66 23.60 -14.78
N LYS A 85 -4.77 24.60 -14.86
CA LYS A 85 -5.14 26.00 -15.16
C LYS A 85 -5.07 26.34 -16.64
N TYR A 86 -4.96 25.33 -17.50
CA TYR A 86 -4.84 25.48 -18.95
C TYR A 86 -5.66 24.40 -19.65
N LYS A 87 -5.97 24.62 -20.93
CA LYS A 87 -6.62 23.61 -21.78
C LYS A 87 -5.54 22.71 -22.38
N PRO A 88 -5.51 21.39 -22.06
CA PRO A 88 -4.53 20.48 -22.65
C PRO A 88 -4.64 20.42 -24.17
N THR A 89 -3.50 20.39 -24.85
CA THR A 89 -3.39 20.21 -26.31
C THR A 89 -2.44 19.06 -26.60
N LYS A 90 -2.70 18.32 -27.69
CA LYS A 90 -1.84 17.21 -28.12
C LYS A 90 -0.50 17.77 -28.65
N PRO A 91 0.66 17.35 -28.12
CA PRO A 91 1.96 17.68 -28.69
C PRO A 91 2.11 17.11 -30.12
N GLN A 92 2.87 17.79 -31.00
CA GLN A 92 3.06 17.35 -32.39
C GLN A 92 3.69 15.95 -32.47
N ASP A 93 4.67 15.67 -31.61
CA ASP A 93 5.39 14.38 -31.59
C ASP A 93 4.71 13.32 -30.71
N ALA A 94 3.47 13.57 -30.25
CA ALA A 94 2.77 12.61 -29.40
C ALA A 94 2.34 11.39 -30.21
N VAL A 95 2.93 10.24 -29.86
CA VAL A 95 2.54 8.93 -30.37
C VAL A 95 1.32 8.42 -29.60
N GLU A 96 0.28 8.04 -30.33
CA GLU A 96 -0.91 7.44 -29.72
C GLU A 96 -0.60 6.03 -29.20
N LEU A 97 -0.94 5.82 -27.92
CA LEU A 97 -0.85 4.52 -27.28
C LEU A 97 -2.25 3.89 -27.28
N CYS A 98 -2.45 2.87 -28.11
CA CYS A 98 -3.64 2.02 -28.07
C CYS A 98 -3.35 0.78 -27.19
N SER A 99 -4.34 0.25 -26.49
CA SER A 99 -4.17 -0.90 -25.60
C SER A 99 -3.65 -2.14 -26.35
N GLU A 100 -4.09 -2.33 -27.59
CA GLU A 100 -3.64 -3.39 -28.50
C GLU A 100 -2.17 -3.24 -28.90
N ARG A 101 -1.66 -2.00 -28.92
CA ARG A 101 -0.26 -1.71 -29.25
C ARG A 101 0.69 -1.87 -28.07
N MET A 102 0.20 -1.81 -26.82
CA MET A 102 1.04 -1.99 -25.64
C MET A 102 1.71 -3.38 -25.63
N ALA A 103 0.99 -4.41 -26.04
CA ALA A 103 1.48 -5.78 -26.10
C ALA A 103 2.25 -6.12 -27.40
N CYS A 104 2.45 -5.18 -28.33
CA CYS A 104 3.14 -5.45 -29.60
C CYS A 104 4.63 -5.72 -29.42
N GLY A 105 5.28 -5.10 -28.43
CA GLY A 105 6.72 -5.24 -28.18
C GLY A 105 7.10 -6.44 -27.31
N SER A 106 6.16 -6.99 -26.54
CA SER A 106 6.40 -8.10 -25.61
C SER A 106 6.39 -9.46 -26.32
N LYS A 107 7.01 -10.47 -25.72
CA LYS A 107 7.11 -11.84 -26.26
C LYS A 107 6.85 -12.89 -25.19
N GLY A 108 6.45 -14.09 -25.60
CA GLY A 108 6.23 -15.21 -24.69
C GLY A 108 5.13 -14.91 -23.66
N LEU A 109 5.35 -15.33 -22.41
CA LEU A 109 4.40 -15.19 -21.30
C LEU A 109 4.04 -13.73 -20.99
N GLU A 110 4.97 -12.79 -21.16
CA GLU A 110 4.68 -11.37 -20.95
C GLU A 110 3.58 -10.88 -21.90
N LYS A 111 3.66 -11.28 -23.16
CA LYS A 111 2.64 -10.95 -24.16
C LYS A 111 1.31 -11.58 -23.79
N GLU A 112 1.31 -12.86 -23.42
CA GLU A 112 0.11 -13.58 -22.98
C GLU A 112 -0.58 -12.87 -21.82
N PHE A 113 0.13 -12.56 -20.73
CA PHE A 113 -0.43 -11.84 -19.59
C PHE A 113 -0.93 -10.43 -19.93
N MET A 114 -0.23 -9.70 -20.80
CA MET A 114 -0.70 -8.40 -21.27
C MET A 114 -2.03 -8.52 -22.03
N PHE A 115 -2.17 -9.49 -22.94
CA PHE A 115 -3.42 -9.73 -23.66
C PHE A 115 -4.55 -10.20 -22.74
N GLU A 116 -4.26 -11.04 -21.75
CA GLU A 116 -5.25 -11.48 -20.75
C GLU A 116 -5.75 -10.32 -19.87
N SER A 117 -4.88 -9.33 -19.60
CA SER A 117 -5.23 -8.14 -18.82
C SER A 117 -6.00 -7.06 -19.60
N LEU A 118 -6.17 -7.23 -20.93
CA LEU A 118 -6.88 -6.24 -21.75
C LEU A 118 -8.36 -6.14 -21.32
N THR A 119 -8.78 -4.91 -21.02
CA THR A 119 -10.17 -4.62 -20.74
C THR A 119 -10.97 -4.70 -22.03
N LYS A 120 -12.01 -5.54 -22.06
CA LYS A 120 -12.86 -5.77 -23.25
C LYS A 120 -13.83 -4.62 -23.53
N GLY A 121 -13.94 -3.67 -22.60
CA GLY A 121 -14.83 -2.53 -22.69
C GLY A 121 -14.83 -1.73 -21.38
N PRO A 122 -15.53 -0.58 -21.37
CA PRO A 122 -15.72 0.19 -20.15
C PRO A 122 -16.55 -0.60 -19.14
N SER A 123 -16.34 -0.31 -17.85
CA SER A 123 -17.21 -0.87 -16.80
C SER A 123 -18.66 -0.42 -17.01
N LEU A 124 -19.60 -1.35 -16.81
CA LEU A 124 -21.04 -1.04 -16.77
C LEU A 124 -21.46 -0.45 -15.42
N THR A 125 -20.63 -0.63 -14.38
CA THR A 125 -20.84 -0.02 -13.07
C THR A 125 -20.11 1.31 -13.01
N PRO A 126 -20.68 2.32 -12.32
CA PRO A 126 -19.94 3.53 -12.02
C PRO A 126 -18.69 3.20 -11.19
N PRO A 127 -17.61 3.99 -11.29
CA PRO A 127 -16.45 3.82 -10.44
C PRO A 127 -16.84 3.90 -8.96
N CYS A 128 -16.13 3.20 -8.09
CA CYS A 128 -16.43 3.28 -6.66
C CYS A 128 -16.31 4.72 -6.16
N THR A 129 -17.26 5.16 -5.33
CA THR A 129 -17.17 6.45 -4.67
C THR A 129 -16.10 6.36 -3.60
N ILE A 130 -14.93 6.93 -3.87
CA ILE A 130 -13.90 7.09 -2.85
C ILE A 130 -14.43 8.00 -1.75
N LEU A 131 -14.25 7.55 -0.51
CA LEU A 131 -14.67 8.31 0.66
C LEU A 131 -13.97 9.67 0.67
N PRO A 132 -14.66 10.73 1.16
CA PRO A 132 -14.04 12.03 1.32
C PRO A 132 -12.77 11.92 2.19
N PRO A 133 -11.80 12.83 2.00
CA PRO A 133 -10.60 12.83 2.84
C PRO A 133 -11.00 12.96 4.31
N PHE A 134 -10.23 12.31 5.18
CA PHE A 134 -10.41 12.44 6.63
C PHE A 134 -10.35 13.91 7.03
N ASP A 135 -11.23 14.32 7.94
CA ASP A 135 -11.09 15.62 8.57
C ASP A 135 -9.76 15.69 9.37
N PRO A 136 -9.21 16.90 9.61
CA PRO A 136 -7.91 17.04 10.25
C PRO A 136 -7.80 16.34 11.62
N VAL A 137 -8.88 16.26 12.40
CA VAL A 137 -8.87 15.66 13.74
C VAL A 137 -8.78 14.14 13.63
N THR A 138 -9.60 13.54 12.76
CA THR A 138 -9.56 12.10 12.49
C THR A 138 -8.20 11.69 11.92
N LEU A 139 -7.64 12.48 10.99
CA LEU A 139 -6.31 12.22 10.43
C LEU A 139 -5.22 12.26 11.50
N HIS A 140 -5.24 13.29 12.37
CA HIS A 140 -4.29 13.40 13.47
C HIS A 140 -4.35 12.20 14.41
N THR A 141 -5.57 11.77 14.76
CA THR A 141 -5.81 10.61 15.63
C THR A 141 -5.22 9.33 15.04
N ILE A 142 -5.36 9.11 13.73
CA ILE A 142 -4.78 7.95 13.03
C ILE A 142 -3.25 8.00 13.06
N VAL A 143 -2.66 9.17 12.80
CA VAL A 143 -1.21 9.38 12.82
C VAL A 143 -0.65 9.13 14.22
N GLU A 144 -1.25 9.70 15.25
CA GLU A 144 -0.86 9.49 16.65
C GLU A 144 -0.97 8.02 17.06
N ALA A 145 -2.06 7.34 16.70
CA ALA A 145 -2.23 5.92 17.01
C ALA A 145 -1.10 5.06 16.38
N ARG A 146 -0.68 5.39 15.16
CA ARG A 146 0.44 4.73 14.48
C ARG A 146 1.76 5.00 15.20
N GLU A 147 2.05 6.26 15.51
CA GLU A 147 3.29 6.63 16.21
C GLU A 147 3.38 5.99 17.59
N ASN A 148 2.28 6.02 18.35
CA ASN A 148 2.20 5.44 19.68
C ASN A 148 2.39 3.91 19.64
N ALA A 149 1.78 3.22 18.67
CA ALA A 149 1.98 1.79 18.49
C ALA A 149 3.44 1.45 18.14
N THR A 150 4.10 2.28 17.33
CA THR A 150 5.51 2.12 16.96
C THR A 150 6.44 2.35 18.17
N LYS A 151 6.26 3.48 18.87
CA LYS A 151 7.01 3.82 20.09
C LYS A 151 6.89 2.75 21.18
N ARG A 152 5.70 2.12 21.28
CA ARG A 152 5.48 1.01 22.22
C ARG A 152 6.38 -0.20 21.90
N VAL A 153 6.51 -0.56 20.63
CA VAL A 153 7.40 -1.66 20.21
C VAL A 153 8.86 -1.29 20.43
N GLU A 154 9.26 -0.06 20.10
CA GLU A 154 10.61 0.44 20.36
C GLU A 154 10.94 0.38 21.86
N SER A 155 9.99 0.74 22.73
CA SER A 155 10.17 0.64 24.18
C SER A 155 10.33 -0.81 24.67
N TRP A 156 9.58 -1.76 24.11
CA TRP A 156 9.75 -3.19 24.42
C TRP A 156 11.11 -3.71 23.98
N GLU A 157 11.56 -3.29 22.81
CA GLU A 157 12.87 -3.65 22.26
C GLU A 157 14.00 -3.08 23.13
N ASP A 158 13.92 -1.80 23.50
CA ASP A 158 14.92 -1.15 24.36
C ASP A 158 15.01 -1.85 25.73
N LEU A 159 13.87 -2.24 26.33
CA LEU A 159 13.84 -3.01 27.58
C LEU A 159 14.42 -4.42 27.43
N TYR A 160 14.14 -5.09 26.31
CA TYR A 160 14.66 -6.43 26.03
C TYR A 160 16.20 -6.44 25.95
N TRP A 161 16.82 -5.39 25.41
CA TRP A 161 18.28 -5.28 25.27
C TRP A 161 19.01 -4.65 26.46
N GLN A 162 18.29 -4.21 27.50
CA GLN A 162 18.90 -3.72 28.75
C GLN A 162 19.39 -4.85 29.67
N HIS A 163 19.07 -6.10 29.35
CA HIS A 163 19.46 -7.31 30.06
C HIS A 163 20.24 -8.27 29.16
#